data_AF-A0A183PW97-F1
#
_entry.id   AF-A0A183PW97-F1
#
_cell.length_a   1.000
_cell.length_b   1.000
_cell.length_c   1.000
_cell.angle_alpha   90.00
_cell.angle_beta   90.00
_cell.angle_gamma   90.00
#
_symmetry.space_group_name_H-M   'P 1'
#
loop_
_entity.id
_entity.type
_entity.pdbx_description
1 polymer ?
#
loop_
_entity_poly.entity_id
_entity_poly.type
_entity_poly.pdbx_seq_one_letter_code
_entity_poly.pdbx_strand_id
1 'polypeptide(L)' 'MAIRQIKSGKSAGLDNISARALKADVAVTEKTLHILFSKIRDEEQVPTDWKEELLIKIPEKGDPSNCDN' A
#
# COMPACT_ATOMS: atom_id res chain seq x y z
N MET A 1 -2.67 -9.03 16.41
CA MET A 1 -1.91 -8.88 15.15
C MET A 1 -2.60 -7.86 14.25
N ALA A 2 -1.92 -6.79 13.88
CA ALA A 2 -2.49 -5.71 13.07
C ALA A 2 -2.96 -6.18 11.68
N ILE A 3 -2.24 -7.11 11.04
CA ILE A 3 -2.57 -7.66 9.70
C ILE A 3 -3.99 -8.25 9.65
N ARG A 4 -4.41 -8.95 10.70
CA ARG A 4 -5.76 -9.54 10.79
C ARG A 4 -6.87 -8.50 10.86
N GLN A 5 -6.57 -7.30 11.37
CA GLN A 5 -7.51 -6.19 11.56
C GLN A 5 -7.65 -5.27 10.33
N ILE A 6 -6.86 -5.48 9.27
CA ILE A 6 -6.95 -4.69 8.03
C ILE A 6 -8.37 -4.83 7.45
N LYS A 7 -9.03 -3.75 7.04
CA LYS A 7 -10.39 -3.83 6.47
C LYS A 7 -10.36 -4.57 5.12
N SER A 8 -11.18 -5.61 4.98
CA SER A 8 -11.45 -6.27 3.69
C SER A 8 -12.46 -5.48 2.86
N GLY A 9 -12.41 -5.60 1.54
CA GLY A 9 -13.35 -4.90 0.64
C GLY A 9 -12.87 -3.54 0.13
N LYS A 10 -11.64 -3.13 0.43
CA LYS A 10 -10.96 -2.06 -0.30
C LYS A 10 -10.38 -2.61 -1.62
N SER A 11 -10.38 -1.79 -2.67
CA SER A 11 -9.63 -2.10 -3.89
C SER A 11 -8.15 -2.31 -3.55
N ALA A 12 -7.49 -3.18 -4.30
CA ALA A 12 -6.03 -3.25 -4.25
C ALA A 12 -5.44 -1.90 -4.64
N GLY A 13 -4.27 -1.58 -4.07
CA GLY A 13 -3.51 -0.41 -4.47
C GLY A 13 -3.00 -0.55 -5.90
N LEU A 14 -2.27 0.45 -6.37
CA LEU A 14 -1.52 0.39 -7.64
C LEU A 14 -0.56 -0.80 -7.73
N ASP A 15 -0.07 -1.24 -6.57
CA ASP A 15 0.76 -2.43 -6.39
C ASP A 15 0.00 -3.75 -6.61
N ASN A 16 -1.32 -3.70 -6.85
CA ASN A 16 -2.23 -4.83 -6.94
C ASN A 16 -2.26 -5.72 -5.68
N ILE A 17 -1.73 -5.23 -4.56
CA ILE A 17 -1.73 -5.94 -3.28
C ILE A 17 -3.06 -5.70 -2.58
N SER A 18 -3.87 -6.75 -2.48
CA SER A 18 -5.15 -6.67 -1.78
C SER A 18 -4.98 -6.93 -0.28
N ALA A 19 -5.86 -6.30 0.53
CA ALA A 19 -6.00 -6.62 1.95
C ALA A 19 -6.31 -8.12 2.20
N ARG A 20 -6.89 -8.81 1.21
CA ARG A 20 -7.17 -10.24 1.27
C ARG A 20 -5.90 -11.08 1.12
N ALA A 21 -4.98 -10.66 0.24
CA ALA A 21 -3.69 -11.32 0.06
C ALA A 21 -2.85 -11.24 1.33
N LEU A 22 -2.78 -10.06 1.97
CA LEU A 22 -2.08 -9.87 3.24
C LEU A 22 -2.62 -10.74 4.38
N LYS A 23 -3.90 -11.12 4.31
CA LYS A 23 -4.55 -11.98 5.30
C LYS A 23 -4.49 -13.47 4.97
N ALA A 24 -4.22 -13.84 3.72
CA ALA A 24 -4.21 -15.23 3.27
C ALA A 24 -3.05 -16.03 3.89
N ASP A 25 -1.88 -15.40 3.99
CA ASP A 25 -0.72 -15.95 4.69
C ASP A 25 -0.10 -14.89 5.61
N VAL A 26 -0.58 -14.89 6.85
CA VAL A 26 -0.16 -13.93 7.87
C VAL A 26 1.30 -14.14 8.28
N ALA A 27 1.78 -15.39 8.29
CA ALA A 27 3.15 -15.69 8.72
C ALA A 27 4.17 -15.22 7.68
N VAL A 28 3.90 -15.46 6.40
CA VAL A 28 4.74 -14.95 5.31
C VAL A 28 4.69 -13.42 5.27
N THR A 29 3.51 -12.82 5.40
CA THR A 29 3.36 -11.36 5.39
C THR A 29 4.10 -10.70 6.56
N GLU A 30 4.00 -11.26 7.77
CA GLU A 30 4.72 -10.79 8.95
C GLU A 30 6.24 -10.86 8.75
N LYS A 31 6.76 -11.99 8.27
CA LYS A 31 8.19 -12.17 8.02
C LYS A 31 8.71 -11.17 6.99
N THR A 32 7.98 -10.97 5.89
CA THR A 32 8.36 -10.01 4.84
C THR A 32 8.39 -8.58 5.37
N LEU A 33 7.35 -8.17 6.12
CA LEU A 33 7.30 -6.83 6.73
C LEU A 33 8.41 -6.63 7.75
N HIS A 34 8.71 -7.63 8.59
CA HIS A 34 9.80 -7.54 9.54
C HIS A 34 11.14 -7.32 8.84
N ILE A 35 11.44 -8.09 7.79
CA ILE A 35 12.69 -7.93 7.03
C ILE A 35 12.77 -6.53 6.40
N LEU A 36 11.67 -6.07 5.81
CA LEU A 36 11.61 -4.75 5.17
C LEU A 36 11.86 -3.62 6.18
N PHE A 37 11.16 -3.63 7.32
CA PHE A 37 11.34 -2.61 8.35
C PHE A 37 12.72 -2.66 9.00
N SER A 38 13.31 -3.85 9.18
CA SER A 38 14.70 -3.97 9.66
C SER A 38 15.67 -3.30 8.68
N LYS A 39 15.55 -3.58 7.39
CA LYS A 39 16.40 -2.94 6.37
C LYS A 39 16.25 -1.42 6.35
N ILE A 40 15.01 -0.92 6.39
CA ILE A 40 14.76 0.54 6.44
C ILE A 40 15.36 1.15 7.70
N ARG A 41 15.27 0.47 8.85
CA ARG A 41 15.85 0.93 10.11
C ARG A 41 17.38 0.94 10.09
N ASP A 42 17.99 -0.10 9.54
CA ASP A 42 19.45 -0.29 9.59
C ASP A 42 20.18 0.51 8.51
N GLU A 43 19.60 0.62 7.31
CA GLU A 43 20.20 1.31 6.17
C GLU A 43 19.70 2.76 6.03
N GLU A 44 18.65 3.15 6.76
CA GLU A 44 17.92 4.43 6.61
C GLU A 44 17.44 4.72 5.16
N GLN A 45 17.45 3.70 4.31
CA GLN A 45 17.03 3.80 2.92
C GLN A 45 15.59 3.36 2.76
N VAL A 46 14.77 4.30 2.30
CA VAL A 46 13.41 4.05 1.85
C VAL A 46 13.44 3.67 0.37
N PRO A 47 12.71 2.62 -0.06
CA PRO A 47 12.56 2.28 -1.48
C PRO A 47 12.20 3.51 -2.31
N THR A 48 12.86 3.69 -3.46
CA THR A 48 12.65 4.84 -4.34
C THR A 48 11.19 4.93 -4.82
N ASP A 49 10.55 3.78 -5.03
CA ASP A 49 9.13 3.66 -5.38
C ASP A 49 8.18 4.26 -4.32
N TRP A 50 8.62 4.43 -3.07
CA TRP A 50 7.85 5.10 -2.02
C TRP A 50 8.12 6.61 -1.96
N LYS A 51 9.20 7.08 -2.59
CA LYS A 51 9.52 8.52 -2.73
C LYS A 51 8.80 9.12 -3.93
N GLU A 52 8.56 8.32 -4.95
CA GLU A 52 7.67 8.65 -6.07
C GLU A 52 6.22 8.40 -5.63
N GLU A 53 5.67 9.33 -4.85
CA GLU A 53 4.24 9.33 -4.57
C GLU A 53 3.50 9.56 -5.90
N LEU A 54 3.01 8.47 -6.51
CA LEU A 54 2.15 8.56 -7.69
C LEU A 54 0.83 9.22 -7.22
N LEU A 55 0.78 10.54 -7.32
CA LEU A 55 -0.39 11.36 -7.02
C LEU A 55 -1.50 11.02 -8.02
N ILE A 56 -2.28 9.99 -7.72
CA ILE A 56 -3.58 9.79 -8.37
C ILE A 56 -4.47 10.92 -7.87
N LYS A 57 -4.66 11.94 -8.71
CA LYS A 57 -5.72 12.95 -8.50
C LYS A 57 -7.06 12.20 -8.51
N ILE A 58 -7.64 11.98 -7.34
CA ILE A 58 -9.03 11.52 -7.24
C ILE A 58 -9.88 12.77 -7.48
N PRO A 59 -10.71 12.83 -8.53
CA PRO A 59 -11.58 13.97 -8.73
C PRO A 59 -12.50 14.11 -7.52
N GLU A 60 -12.57 15.32 -6.97
CA GLU A 60 -13.55 15.63 -5.92
C GLU A 60 -14.95 15.35 -6.45
N LYS A 61 -15.89 14.99 -5.55
CA LYS A 61 -17.26 14.67 -5.93
C LYS A 61 -17.99 15.93 -6.42
N GLY A 62 -17.81 16.24 -7.70
CA GLY A 62 -18.37 17.34 -8.49
C GLY A 62 -18.38 16.96 -9.98
N ASP A 63 -18.70 17.92 -10.86
CA ASP A 63 -19.00 17.69 -12.28
C ASP A 63 -17.95 16.79 -12.98
N PRO A 64 -18.34 15.57 -13.44
CA PRO A 64 -17.41 14.60 -14.02
C PRO A 64 -16.93 14.95 -15.43
N SER A 65 -17.32 16.10 -15.98
CA SER A 65 -17.03 16.49 -17.36
C SER A 65 -15.67 17.14 -17.57
N ASN A 66 -14.95 17.53 -16.51
CA ASN A 66 -13.65 18.16 -16.67
C ASN A 66 -12.54 17.43 -15.90
N CYS A 67 -11.82 16.57 -16.62
CA CYS A 67 -10.56 15.97 -16.21
C CYS A 67 -9.41 16.59 -17.03
N ASP A 68 -9.28 17.91 -17.02
CA ASP A 68 -8.11 18.55 -17.63
C ASP A 68 -6.87 18.30 -16.75
N ASN A 69 -5.86 17.71 -17.40
CA ASN A 69 -4.55 17.27 -16.91
C ASN A 69 -3.81 18.32 -16.05
#